data_AF-A0AAX2TLN9-F1
#
_entry.id   AF-A0AAX2TLN9-F1
#
_cell.length_a   1.000
_cell.length_b   1.000
_cell.length_c   1.000
_cell.angle_alpha   90.00
_cell.angle_beta   90.00
_cell.angle_gamma   90.00
#
_symmetry.space_group_name_H-M   'P 1'
#
loop_
_entity.id
_entity.type
_entity.pdbx_description
1 polymer ?
#
loop_
_entity_poly.entity_id
_entity_poly.type
_entity_poly.pdbx_seq_one_letter_code
_entity_poly.pdbx_strand_id
1 'polypeptide(L)'
;TPPLRLGALDVLAQHVLGCACGKPFLSDELYDEVRTAAPYASLSRTDFDDVVDFVATGGYALKTYERFARIKQDKQGRWRVTNPKVRQSYRLNVGTIVEETMLKVRLVRSRAGGTGSTGAIARGGRMLGEIEEVFIE
;
A
#
# COMPACT_ATOMS: atom_id res chain seq x y z
N THR A 1 -1.24 24.33 9.62
CA THR A 1 -1.56 22.90 9.38
C THR A 1 -1.23 22.58 7.94
N PRO A 2 -0.57 21.46 7.63
CA PRO A 2 -0.37 21.02 6.24
C PRO A 2 -1.71 20.94 5.50
N PRO A 3 -1.73 21.13 4.17
CA PRO A 3 -2.95 21.13 3.38
C PRO A 3 -3.65 19.77 3.48
N LEU A 4 -4.98 19.79 3.56
CA LEU A 4 -5.78 18.57 3.54
C LEU A 4 -5.54 17.85 2.21
N ARG A 5 -5.08 16.60 2.29
CA ARG A 5 -5.05 15.71 1.13
C ARG A 5 -6.47 15.25 0.84
N LEU A 6 -6.95 15.50 -0.37
CA LEU A 6 -8.24 15.03 -0.84
C LEU A 6 -8.09 13.60 -1.38
N GLY A 7 -9.01 12.71 -1.03
CA GLY A 7 -9.21 11.46 -1.79
C GLY A 7 -8.02 10.49 -1.83
N ALA A 8 -7.48 10.10 -0.67
CA ALA A 8 -6.50 9.02 -0.55
C ALA A 8 -7.19 7.64 -0.58
N LEU A 9 -7.58 7.18 -1.77
CA LEU A 9 -8.37 5.94 -1.94
C LEU A 9 -7.61 4.67 -1.53
N ASP A 10 -6.28 4.70 -1.56
CA ASP A 10 -5.40 3.65 -1.04
C ASP A 10 -5.54 3.50 0.49
N VAL A 11 -5.55 4.62 1.21
CA VAL A 11 -5.79 4.65 2.66
C VAL A 11 -7.21 4.18 2.97
N LEU A 12 -8.19 4.59 2.17
CA LEU A 12 -9.56 4.11 2.29
C LEU A 12 -9.66 2.59 2.07
N ALA A 13 -9.00 2.04 1.05
CA ALA A 13 -8.98 0.61 0.78
C ALA A 13 -8.40 -0.18 1.97
N GLN A 14 -7.33 0.34 2.58
CA GLN A 14 -6.78 -0.23 3.80
C GLN A 14 -7.76 -0.17 4.97
N HIS A 15 -8.44 0.97 5.15
CA HIS A 15 -9.44 1.14 6.19
C HIS A 15 -10.62 0.17 6.03
N VAL A 16 -11.16 0.01 4.81
CA VAL A 16 -12.22 -0.95 4.47
C VAL A 16 -11.82 -2.38 4.86
N LEU A 17 -10.59 -2.79 4.51
CA LEU A 17 -10.08 -4.09 4.91
C LEU A 17 -9.95 -4.23 6.43
N GLY A 18 -9.51 -3.17 7.10
CA GLY A 18 -9.42 -3.09 8.56
C GLY A 18 -10.76 -3.25 9.26
N CYS A 19 -11.80 -2.58 8.75
CA CYS A 19 -13.17 -2.71 9.25
C CYS A 19 -13.64 -4.17 9.17
N ALA A 20 -13.52 -4.80 8.01
CA ALA A 20 -13.86 -6.22 7.84
C ALA A 20 -13.01 -7.16 8.72
N CYS A 21 -11.75 -6.80 8.99
CA CYS A 21 -10.88 -7.56 9.89
C CYS A 21 -11.41 -7.54 11.33
N GLY A 22 -11.93 -6.40 11.78
CA GLY A 22 -12.53 -6.23 13.11
C GLY A 22 -13.90 -6.91 13.23
N LYS A 23 -14.85 -6.52 12.38
CA LYS A 23 -16.21 -7.08 12.35
C LYS A 23 -16.83 -6.97 10.94
N PRO A 24 -17.78 -7.83 10.58
CA PRO A 24 -18.53 -7.65 9.34
C PRO A 24 -19.27 -6.29 9.30
N PHE A 25 -19.22 -5.59 8.18
CA PHE A 25 -19.82 -4.24 8.03
C PHE A 25 -20.82 -4.19 6.86
N LEU A 26 -21.78 -3.27 6.92
CA LEU A 26 -22.65 -2.93 5.78
C LEU A 26 -22.03 -1.79 4.97
N SER A 27 -22.09 -1.90 3.64
CA SER A 27 -21.44 -0.92 2.73
C SER A 27 -21.96 0.50 2.97
N ASP A 28 -23.28 0.64 3.11
CA ASP A 28 -23.92 1.94 3.28
C ASP A 28 -23.56 2.59 4.62
N GLU A 29 -23.57 1.81 5.71
CA GLU A 29 -23.17 2.30 7.04
C GLU A 29 -21.70 2.77 7.06
N LEU A 30 -20.80 2.00 6.43
CA LEU A 30 -19.39 2.37 6.36
C LEU A 30 -19.16 3.61 5.49
N TYR A 31 -19.91 3.76 4.39
CA TYR A 31 -19.84 4.95 3.53
C TYR A 31 -20.24 6.22 4.31
N ASP A 32 -21.34 6.16 5.06
CA ASP A 32 -21.81 7.28 5.87
C ASP A 32 -20.79 7.65 6.94
N GLU A 33 -20.18 6.66 7.61
CA GLU A 33 -19.11 6.87 8.59
C GLU A 33 -17.87 7.52 7.94
N VAL A 34 -17.40 7.00 6.81
CA VAL A 34 -16.20 7.49 6.11
C VAL A 34 -16.35 8.96 5.70
N ARG A 35 -17.54 9.37 5.24
CA ARG A 35 -17.79 10.76 4.85
C ARG A 35 -17.76 11.77 5.99
N THR A 36 -17.80 11.31 7.24
CA THR A 36 -17.61 12.21 8.40
C THR A 36 -16.15 12.67 8.54
N ALA A 37 -15.20 11.95 7.94
CA ALA A 37 -13.80 12.35 7.94
C ALA A 37 -13.52 13.39 6.85
N ALA A 38 -12.85 14.49 7.23
CA ALA A 38 -12.59 15.64 6.36
C ALA A 38 -11.98 15.28 4.97
N PRO A 39 -11.01 14.36 4.85
CA PRO A 39 -10.43 13.97 3.55
C PRO A 39 -11.42 13.31 2.58
N TYR A 40 -12.52 12.75 3.09
CA TYR A 40 -13.53 11.99 2.34
C TYR A 40 -14.91 12.67 2.36
N ALA A 41 -15.01 13.90 2.87
CA ALA A 41 -16.30 14.60 3.00
C ALA A 41 -17.04 14.79 1.66
N SER A 42 -16.30 14.81 0.54
CA SER A 42 -16.83 14.88 -0.82
C SER A 42 -16.70 13.58 -1.61
N LEU A 43 -16.35 12.46 -0.96
CA LEU A 43 -16.18 11.15 -1.61
C LEU A 43 -17.48 10.72 -2.30
N SER A 44 -17.43 10.41 -3.59
CA SER A 44 -18.61 9.94 -4.30
C SER A 44 -18.97 8.52 -3.87
N ARG A 45 -20.25 8.16 -3.99
CA ARG A 45 -20.71 6.80 -3.71
C ARG A 45 -20.04 5.79 -4.65
N THR A 46 -19.90 6.15 -5.91
CA THR A 46 -19.26 5.32 -6.94
C THR A 46 -17.81 5.01 -6.58
N ASP A 47 -17.01 6.02 -6.20
CA ASP A 47 -15.60 5.81 -5.83
C ASP A 47 -15.49 4.91 -4.58
N PHE A 48 -16.40 5.07 -3.62
CA PHE A 48 -16.44 4.20 -2.44
C PHE A 48 -16.74 2.74 -2.81
N ASP A 49 -17.76 2.51 -3.63
CA ASP A 49 -18.13 1.17 -4.07
C ASP A 49 -17.00 0.52 -4.90
N ASP A 50 -16.31 1.30 -5.74
CA ASP A 50 -15.14 0.85 -6.50
C ASP A 50 -14.00 0.45 -5.56
N VAL A 51 -13.78 1.18 -4.47
CA VAL A 51 -12.80 0.80 -3.44
C VAL A 51 -13.21 -0.50 -2.73
N VAL A 52 -14.50 -0.65 -2.39
CA VAL A 52 -14.98 -1.91 -1.77
C VAL A 52 -14.82 -3.09 -2.72
N ASP A 53 -15.16 -2.95 -4.02
CA ASP A 53 -14.97 -4.00 -5.02
C ASP A 53 -13.48 -4.31 -5.24
N PHE A 54 -12.63 -3.27 -5.24
CA PHE A 54 -11.19 -3.45 -5.30
C PHE A 54 -10.66 -4.28 -4.13
N VAL A 55 -11.13 -4.06 -2.90
CA VAL A 55 -10.73 -4.89 -1.74
C VAL A 55 -11.36 -6.29 -1.83
N ALA A 56 -12.57 -6.41 -2.37
CA ALA A 56 -13.29 -7.67 -2.48
C ALA A 56 -12.73 -8.62 -3.53
N THR A 57 -12.20 -8.10 -4.65
CA THR A 57 -11.81 -8.93 -5.79
C THR A 57 -10.45 -8.55 -6.41
N GLY A 58 -9.84 -7.44 -5.98
CA GLY A 58 -8.72 -6.82 -6.68
C GLY A 58 -9.15 -5.93 -7.86
N GLY A 59 -10.45 -5.67 -8.00
CA GLY A 59 -11.02 -4.84 -9.06
C GLY A 59 -10.96 -5.49 -10.44
N TYR A 60 -11.27 -4.72 -11.48
CA TYR A 60 -11.38 -5.21 -12.87
C TYR A 60 -10.17 -6.03 -13.33
N ALA A 61 -8.95 -5.61 -12.99
CA ALA A 61 -7.72 -6.22 -13.50
C ALA A 61 -7.32 -7.52 -12.78
N LEU A 62 -7.71 -7.70 -11.52
CA LEU A 62 -7.21 -8.79 -10.67
C LEU A 62 -8.31 -9.78 -10.23
N LYS A 63 -9.56 -9.56 -10.64
CA LYS A 63 -10.74 -10.35 -10.29
C LYS A 63 -10.60 -11.86 -10.53
N THR A 64 -9.80 -12.27 -11.52
CA THR A 64 -9.58 -13.69 -11.86
C THR A 64 -8.69 -14.41 -10.84
N TYR A 65 -7.95 -13.68 -10.01
CA TYR A 65 -6.99 -14.23 -9.07
C TYR A 65 -7.57 -14.25 -7.65
N GLU A 66 -7.95 -15.45 -7.19
CA GLU A 66 -8.56 -15.67 -5.87
C GLU A 66 -7.73 -15.09 -4.70
N ARG A 67 -6.40 -15.00 -4.84
CA ARG A 67 -5.51 -14.41 -3.83
C ARG A 67 -5.79 -12.94 -3.51
N PHE A 68 -6.43 -12.19 -4.42
CA PHE A 68 -6.79 -10.79 -4.20
C PHE A 68 -8.21 -10.62 -3.66
N ALA A 69 -8.97 -11.70 -3.49
CA ALA A 69 -10.28 -11.66 -2.87
C ALA A 69 -10.18 -11.60 -1.34
N ARG A 70 -10.01 -10.39 -0.79
CA ARG A 70 -9.72 -10.20 0.65
C ARG A 70 -10.97 -10.19 1.52
N ILE A 71 -12.09 -9.71 0.98
CA ILE A 71 -13.40 -9.66 1.65
C ILE A 71 -14.49 -10.27 0.77
N LYS A 72 -15.57 -10.75 1.38
CA LYS A 72 -16.78 -11.23 0.68
C LYS A 72 -18.04 -10.87 1.44
N GLN A 73 -19.15 -10.76 0.73
CA GLN A 73 -20.47 -10.58 1.35
C GLN A 73 -20.97 -11.90 1.95
N ASP A 74 -21.62 -11.80 3.11
CA ASP A 74 -22.42 -12.86 3.68
C ASP A 74 -23.89 -12.79 3.21
N LYS A 75 -24.72 -13.70 3.72
CA LYS A 75 -26.14 -13.77 3.36
C LYS A 75 -26.95 -12.57 3.86
N GLN A 76 -26.42 -11.81 4.82
CA GLN A 76 -27.04 -10.59 5.35
C GLN A 76 -26.53 -9.33 4.64
N GLY A 77 -25.73 -9.47 3.57
CA GLY A 77 -25.16 -8.35 2.82
C GLY A 77 -23.96 -7.69 3.50
N ARG A 78 -23.43 -8.26 4.60
CA ARG A 78 -22.27 -7.70 5.31
C ARG A 78 -20.98 -8.19 4.69
N TRP A 79 -20.03 -7.29 4.53
CA TRP A 79 -18.68 -7.58 4.08
C TRP A 79 -17.83 -8.12 5.23
N ARG A 80 -17.22 -9.28 5.03
CA ARG A 80 -16.32 -9.92 5.99
C ARG A 80 -15.05 -10.43 5.33
N VAL A 81 -13.97 -10.56 6.09
CA VAL A 81 -12.73 -11.18 5.60
C VAL A 81 -12.97 -12.63 5.16
N THR A 82 -12.32 -13.02 4.06
CA THR A 82 -12.43 -14.34 3.44
C THR A 82 -11.73 -15.44 4.26
N ASN A 83 -10.51 -15.18 4.75
CA ASN A 83 -9.67 -16.15 5.46
C ASN A 83 -8.82 -15.49 6.58
N PRO A 84 -8.60 -16.15 7.73
CA PRO A 84 -7.68 -15.71 8.78
C PRO A 84 -6.30 -15.20 8.33
N LYS A 85 -5.72 -15.76 7.26
CA LYS A 85 -4.43 -15.31 6.70
C LYS A 85 -4.44 -13.84 6.27
N VAL A 86 -5.55 -13.38 5.70
CA VAL A 86 -5.73 -11.97 5.29
C VAL A 86 -5.70 -11.07 6.51
N ARG A 87 -6.39 -11.45 7.60
CA ARG A 87 -6.38 -10.71 8.86
C ARG A 87 -4.99 -10.65 9.47
N GLN A 88 -4.24 -11.75 9.44
CA GLN A 88 -2.87 -11.79 9.94
C GLN A 88 -1.95 -10.87 9.12
N SER A 89 -2.00 -10.96 7.80
CA SER A 89 -1.22 -10.09 6.90
C SER A 89 -1.57 -8.62 7.10
N TYR A 90 -2.85 -8.28 7.21
CA TYR A 90 -3.28 -6.91 7.52
C TYR A 90 -2.65 -6.39 8.81
N ARG A 91 -2.70 -7.17 9.90
CA ARG A 91 -2.12 -6.76 11.20
C ARG A 91 -0.61 -6.53 11.17
N LEU A 92 0.11 -7.25 10.31
CA LEU A 92 1.56 -7.12 10.18
C LEU A 92 1.97 -5.90 9.32
N ASN A 93 1.08 -5.44 8.43
CA ASN A 93 1.39 -4.42 7.43
C ASN A 93 0.52 -3.15 7.56
N VAL A 94 -0.34 -3.07 8.58
CA VAL A 94 -1.26 -1.93 8.74
C VAL A 94 -0.47 -0.67 9.07
N GLY A 95 -0.67 0.36 8.27
CA GLY A 95 -0.03 1.66 8.42
C GLY A 95 -0.07 2.42 7.11
N THR A 96 0.24 3.71 7.15
CA THR A 96 0.37 4.54 5.94
C THR A 96 1.81 5.00 5.71
N ILE A 97 2.73 4.51 6.55
CA ILE A 97 4.16 4.77 6.43
C ILE A 97 4.69 3.77 5.40
N VAL A 98 5.20 4.29 4.30
CA VAL A 98 5.80 3.49 3.24
C VAL A 98 7.28 3.22 3.55
N GLU A 99 7.78 2.09 3.08
CA GLU A 99 9.20 1.75 3.17
C GLU A 99 10.02 2.62 2.20
N GLU A 100 11.22 3.03 2.62
CA GLU A 100 12.15 3.78 1.76
C GLU A 100 12.92 2.86 0.81
N THR A 101 13.23 3.37 -0.38
CA THR A 101 13.99 2.62 -1.38
C THR A 101 15.45 2.49 -0.94
N MET A 102 15.94 1.25 -0.81
CA MET A 102 17.33 0.97 -0.43
C MET A 102 18.22 0.78 -1.67
N LEU A 103 19.35 1.50 -1.71
CA LEU A 103 20.37 1.39 -2.74
C LEU A 103 21.56 0.56 -2.26
N LYS A 104 21.97 -0.42 -3.08
CA LYS A 104 23.12 -1.28 -2.81
C LYS A 104 24.43 -0.54 -3.06
N VAL A 105 25.19 -0.30 -2.00
CA VAL A 105 26.51 0.34 -2.08
C VAL A 105 27.60 -0.70 -2.33
N ARG A 106 28.40 -0.47 -3.37
CA ARG A 106 29.53 -1.32 -3.73
C ARG A 106 30.81 -0.50 -3.85
N LEU A 107 31.88 -1.00 -3.22
CA LEU A 107 33.22 -0.46 -3.38
C LEU A 107 33.81 -0.98 -4.69
N VAL A 108 33.95 -0.08 -5.67
CA VAL A 108 34.62 -0.37 -6.93
C VAL A 108 36.03 0.22 -6.91
N ARG A 109 37.04 -0.58 -7.25
CA ARG A 109 38.40 -0.07 -7.47
C ARG A 109 38.53 0.44 -8.90
N SER A 110 39.07 1.65 -9.06
CA SER A 110 39.50 2.17 -10.36
C SER A 110 40.59 1.28 -10.96
N ARG A 111 40.44 0.89 -12.24
CA ARG A 111 41.49 0.24 -13.04
C ARG A 111 42.35 1.30 -13.74
N ALA A 112 43.05 2.15 -12.99
CA ALA A 112 44.27 2.88 -13.39
C ALA A 112 44.58 3.99 -12.37
N GLY A 113 45.87 4.18 -12.09
CA GLY A 113 46.39 5.21 -11.19
C GLY A 113 46.26 6.63 -11.74
N GLY A 114 45.05 7.19 -11.69
CA GLY A 114 44.78 8.60 -11.94
C GLY A 114 44.08 9.24 -10.75
N THR A 115 44.62 10.35 -10.27
CA THR A 115 44.02 11.25 -9.29
C THR A 115 42.77 11.90 -9.88
N GLY A 116 41.59 11.34 -9.60
CA GLY A 116 40.30 11.92 -9.99
C GLY A 116 39.12 11.04 -9.54
N SER A 117 38.01 11.67 -9.18
CA SER A 117 36.87 11.04 -8.48
C SER A 117 35.92 10.21 -9.34
N THR A 118 36.10 10.09 -10.66
CA THR A 118 35.18 9.31 -11.52
C THR A 118 35.89 8.73 -12.75
N GLY A 119 36.67 7.66 -12.57
CA GLY A 119 37.12 6.81 -13.67
C GLY A 119 36.05 5.80 -14.10
N ALA A 120 36.23 5.14 -15.25
CA ALA A 120 35.33 4.08 -15.72
C ALA A 120 35.18 2.99 -14.63
N ILE A 121 33.98 2.91 -14.06
CA ILE A 121 33.66 2.05 -12.91
C ILE A 121 33.76 0.58 -13.37
N ALA A 122 34.72 -0.17 -12.83
CA ALA A 122 34.77 -1.61 -13.03
C ALA A 122 33.51 -2.27 -12.44
N ARG A 123 32.75 -3.01 -13.26
CA ARG A 123 31.57 -3.75 -12.75
C ARG A 123 32.02 -4.86 -11.78
N GLY A 124 31.33 -5.00 -10.66
CA GLY A 124 31.51 -6.13 -9.74
C GLY A 124 32.29 -5.85 -8.44
N GLY A 125 32.32 -4.60 -7.95
CA GLY A 125 32.92 -4.25 -6.66
C GLY A 125 32.31 -4.97 -5.44
N ARG A 126 33.06 -5.02 -4.33
CA ARG A 126 32.64 -5.64 -3.06
C ARG A 126 31.43 -4.89 -2.48
N MET A 127 30.38 -5.61 -2.10
CA MET A 127 29.22 -5.03 -1.42
C MET A 127 29.62 -4.52 -0.04
N LEU A 128 29.30 -3.25 0.24
CA LEU A 128 29.55 -2.60 1.53
C LEU A 128 28.29 -2.58 2.40
N GLY A 129 27.12 -2.46 1.80
CA GLY A 129 25.85 -2.39 2.51
C GLY A 129 24.76 -1.78 1.64
N GLU A 130 23.70 -1.35 2.30
CA GLU A 130 22.55 -0.67 1.68
C GLU A 130 22.36 0.68 2.38
N ILE A 131 21.96 1.70 1.62
CA ILE A 131 21.63 3.03 2.14
C ILE A 131 20.29 3.46 1.56
N GLU A 132 19.49 4.21 2.33
CA GLU A 132 18.27 4.81 1.82
C GLU A 132 18.61 5.80 0.69
N GLU A 133 17.83 5.79 -0.38
CA GLU A 133 18.01 6.64 -1.57
C GLU A 133 18.03 8.13 -1.19
N VAL A 134 17.29 8.53 -0.16
CA VAL A 134 17.22 9.90 0.35
C VAL A 134 18.58 10.45 0.83
N PHE A 135 19.54 9.58 1.20
CA PHE A 135 20.88 10.02 1.61
C PHE A 135 21.83 10.35 0.44
N ILE A 136 21.40 10.15 -0.81
CA ILE A 136 22.22 10.38 -2.01
C ILE A 136 21.86 11.70 -2.72
N GLU A 137 20.68 12.27 -2.47
CA GLU A 137 20.25 13.57 -3.03
C GLU A 137 20.91 14.79 -2.36
#